data_AF-A0A183GIU8-F1
#
_entry.id   AF-A0A183GIU8-F1
#
_cell.length_a   1.000
_cell.length_b   1.000
_cell.length_c   1.000
_cell.angle_alpha   90.00
_cell.angle_beta   90.00
_cell.angle_gamma   90.00
#
_symmetry.space_group_name_H-M   'P 1'
#
loop_
_entity.id
_entity.type
_entity.pdbx_description
1 polymer ?
#
loop_
_entity_poly.entity_id
_entity_poly.type
_entity_poly.pdbx_seq_one_letter_code
_entity_poly.pdbx_strand_id
1 'polypeptide(L)'
;MVGFREKNDEGTLSSQMCCTRGAPEYESRASLLEETPITGCSQTTNCANNYECKTVGSSQWCCPSVASVCGPIGGRPLDISAYSRGAVHHAGVAKQGTAPSTRFFYDPSSGKCSPFTYLGAAGNYNNFLSRIDCELYCARLQCDRGNPLRIGDVTQACQSNSDCPSSHECKVDQAVCCPRMQTICTQPLRVGNCDRSVRRYWYSASTRECQSFEFTGCQGNDNNFETLVDCQTFCRNAAPEPRCLQGQAYKDSTSKFVSCSANRAASSCPANYECYHDGSMFGCCPTKGPFDSLSSRRNVF
;
A
#
# COMPACT_ATOMS: atom_id res chain seq x y z
N MET A 1 -8.43 -13.18 33.29
CA MET A 1 -8.75 -11.84 32.74
C MET A 1 -7.44 -11.13 32.46
N VAL A 2 -6.95 -11.21 31.22
CA VAL A 2 -5.76 -10.44 30.81
C VAL A 2 -6.28 -9.15 30.18
N GLY A 3 -5.96 -8.03 30.81
CA GLY A 3 -6.42 -6.71 30.41
C GLY A 3 -5.70 -6.24 29.15
N PHE A 4 -6.45 -6.02 28.07
CA PHE A 4 -5.97 -5.32 26.90
C PHE A 4 -5.76 -3.84 27.26
N ARG A 5 -4.50 -3.38 27.28
CA ARG A 5 -4.19 -1.94 27.26
C ARG A 5 -4.54 -1.40 25.88
N GLU A 6 -5.77 -0.91 25.74
CA GLU A 6 -6.09 0.11 24.75
C GLU A 6 -5.38 1.40 25.19
N LYS A 7 -4.34 1.81 24.46
CA LYS A 7 -3.76 3.14 24.65
C LYS A 7 -4.71 4.16 24.04
N ASN A 8 -5.32 4.95 24.91
CA ASN A 8 -5.96 6.21 24.57
C ASN A 8 -4.93 7.16 23.97
N ASP A 9 -5.33 7.92 22.95
CA ASP A 9 -4.63 9.12 22.49
C ASP A 9 -4.57 10.14 23.63
N GLU A 10 -3.41 10.27 24.26
CA GLU A 10 -2.90 11.53 24.80
C GLU A 10 -1.38 11.56 24.61
N GLY A 11 -0.88 12.69 24.12
CA GLY A 11 0.49 12.87 23.65
C GLY A 11 1.54 12.55 24.72
N THR A 12 2.35 11.53 24.45
CA THR A 12 3.72 11.40 24.98
C THR A 12 4.47 10.38 24.12
N LEU A 13 5.68 10.74 23.70
CA LEU A 13 6.58 9.91 22.89
C LEU A 13 6.73 8.50 23.48
N SER A 14 6.14 7.48 22.87
CA SER A 14 6.59 6.06 22.84
C SER A 14 5.46 5.12 22.37
N SER A 15 5.17 5.10 21.05
CA SER A 15 4.10 4.25 20.50
C SER A 15 4.45 3.52 19.20
N GLN A 16 5.74 3.27 18.93
CA GLN A 16 6.16 2.67 17.65
C GLN A 16 7.13 1.49 17.83
N MET A 17 6.86 0.62 18.81
CA MET A 17 7.68 -0.57 19.12
C MET A 17 6.88 -1.89 19.00
N CYS A 18 5.70 -1.89 18.39
CA CYS A 18 4.92 -3.12 18.19
C CYS A 18 4.20 -3.12 16.83
N CYS A 19 3.64 -4.27 16.46
CA CYS A 19 2.93 -4.47 15.20
C CYS A 19 1.87 -3.39 14.96
N THR A 20 1.80 -2.91 13.72
CA THR A 20 0.89 -1.82 13.34
C THR A 20 -0.58 -2.19 13.49
N ARG A 21 -0.90 -3.48 13.39
CA ARG A 21 -2.22 -4.04 13.58
C ARG A 21 -2.05 -5.48 14.07
N GLY A 22 -2.61 -5.79 15.23
CA GLY A 22 -2.42 -7.09 15.85
C GLY A 22 -1.40 -7.11 16.98
N ALA A 23 -1.51 -8.11 17.86
CA ALA A 23 -0.43 -8.44 18.79
C ALA A 23 0.67 -9.23 18.04
N PRO A 24 1.95 -9.07 18.40
CA PRO A 24 3.02 -9.89 17.83
C PRO A 24 2.81 -11.38 18.18
N GLU A 25 3.53 -12.24 17.47
CA GLU A 25 3.65 -13.64 17.84
C GLU A 25 4.41 -13.77 19.17
N TYR A 26 4.04 -14.73 20.01
CA TYR A 26 4.68 -14.96 21.31
C TYR A 26 5.21 -16.40 21.40
N GLU A 27 6.28 -16.61 22.17
CA GLU A 27 6.80 -17.95 22.46
C GLU A 27 5.73 -18.81 23.15
N SER A 28 5.59 -20.08 22.74
CA SER A 28 4.70 -21.02 23.41
C SER A 28 5.28 -21.45 24.76
N ARG A 29 4.76 -20.89 25.86
CA ARG A 29 5.07 -21.36 27.22
C ARG A 29 3.80 -21.72 27.99
N ALA A 30 3.95 -22.64 28.95
CA ALA A 30 2.84 -23.22 29.73
C ALA A 30 2.14 -22.26 30.71
N SER A 31 2.57 -20.99 30.80
CA SER A 31 2.07 -20.00 31.74
C SER A 31 1.55 -18.76 31.01
N LEU A 32 0.28 -18.42 31.23
CA LEU A 32 -0.40 -17.22 30.70
C LEU A 32 0.10 -15.90 31.31
N LEU A 33 1.12 -15.93 32.16
CA LEU A 33 1.64 -14.77 32.90
C LEU A 33 2.90 -14.15 32.28
N GLU A 34 3.57 -14.85 31.35
CA GLU A 34 4.78 -14.35 30.67
C GLU A 34 4.67 -14.58 29.16
N GLU A 35 4.18 -13.57 28.44
CA GLU A 35 4.17 -13.54 26.97
C GLU A 35 5.44 -12.82 26.49
N THR A 36 6.38 -13.58 25.92
CA THR A 36 7.62 -13.03 25.33
C THR A 36 7.46 -12.94 23.80
N PRO A 37 7.51 -11.74 23.21
CA PRO A 37 7.26 -11.59 21.78
C PRO A 37 8.41 -12.12 20.94
N ILE A 38 8.09 -12.79 19.84
CA ILE A 38 9.07 -13.27 18.88
C ILE A 38 9.59 -12.08 18.07
N THR A 39 10.89 -11.80 18.24
CA THR A 39 11.61 -10.73 17.56
C THR A 39 12.87 -11.26 16.87
N GLY A 40 13.46 -10.47 15.96
CA GLY A 40 14.64 -10.89 15.19
C GLY A 40 14.32 -11.91 14.09
N CYS A 41 13.05 -11.98 13.66
CA CYS A 41 12.66 -12.78 12.50
C CYS A 41 13.37 -12.30 11.23
N SER A 42 13.56 -13.19 10.25
CA SER A 42 14.25 -12.87 9.00
C SER A 42 13.69 -13.71 7.85
N GLN A 43 14.26 -13.61 6.64
CA GLN A 43 13.88 -14.50 5.54
C GLN A 43 14.18 -15.99 5.83
N THR A 44 15.03 -16.30 6.81
CA THR A 44 15.38 -17.68 7.20
C THR A 44 14.76 -18.12 8.53
N THR A 45 14.35 -17.17 9.38
CA THR A 45 13.70 -17.43 10.66
C THR A 45 12.20 -17.20 10.51
N ASN A 46 11.45 -18.29 10.34
CA ASN A 46 10.04 -18.21 9.98
C ASN A 46 9.16 -17.90 11.21
N CYS A 47 8.36 -16.85 11.09
CA CYS A 47 7.17 -16.68 11.91
C CYS A 47 6.17 -17.81 11.62
N ALA A 48 5.23 -18.08 12.53
CA ALA A 48 4.16 -19.04 12.24
C ALA A 48 3.30 -18.59 11.06
N ASN A 49 2.55 -19.51 10.44
CA ASN A 49 1.79 -19.28 9.19
C ASN A 49 0.85 -18.06 9.18
N ASN A 50 0.37 -17.61 10.35
CA ASN A 50 -0.51 -16.44 10.47
C ASN A 50 0.24 -15.12 10.62
N TYR A 51 1.56 -15.17 10.75
CA TYR A 51 2.44 -14.06 11.02
C TYR A 51 3.45 -13.88 9.89
N GLU A 52 3.86 -12.64 9.69
CA GLU A 52 4.90 -12.25 8.75
C GLU A 52 5.92 -11.39 9.48
N CYS A 53 7.18 -11.48 9.05
CA CYS A 53 8.24 -10.68 9.64
C CYS A 53 8.14 -9.23 9.17
N LYS A 54 7.93 -8.30 10.11
CA LYS A 54 7.85 -6.86 9.84
C LYS A 54 8.93 -6.09 10.58
N THR A 55 9.49 -5.10 9.90
CA THR A 55 10.42 -4.15 10.53
C THR A 55 9.62 -3.05 11.22
N VAL A 56 9.79 -2.94 12.54
CA VAL A 56 9.13 -1.91 13.38
C VAL A 56 10.19 -1.20 14.20
N GLY A 57 10.46 0.06 13.85
CA GLY A 57 11.60 0.80 14.42
C GLY A 57 12.92 0.17 13.99
N SER A 58 13.80 -0.13 14.94
CA SER A 58 15.09 -0.81 14.71
C SER A 58 15.01 -2.34 14.81
N SER A 59 13.83 -2.90 15.06
CA SER A 59 13.65 -4.32 15.40
C SER A 59 12.73 -5.03 14.42
N GLN A 60 12.95 -6.33 14.24
CA GLN A 60 12.09 -7.21 13.44
C GLN A 60 11.12 -7.95 14.36
N TRP A 61 9.85 -8.01 13.98
CA TRP A 61 8.77 -8.60 14.77
C TRP A 61 7.94 -9.53 13.91
N CYS A 62 7.51 -10.66 14.47
CA CYS A 62 6.49 -11.49 13.84
C CYS A 62 5.12 -10.86 14.08
N CYS A 63 4.56 -10.21 13.06
CA CYS A 63 3.30 -9.49 13.11
C CYS A 63 2.20 -10.23 12.35
N PRO A 64 0.92 -10.15 12.76
CA PRO A 64 -0.16 -10.80 12.03
C PRO A 64 -0.16 -10.36 10.58
N SER A 65 -0.16 -11.35 9.68
CA SER A 65 -0.19 -11.08 8.24
C SER A 65 -1.51 -10.42 7.84
N VAL A 66 -1.50 -9.70 6.72
CA VAL A 66 -2.73 -9.16 6.12
C VAL A 66 -3.77 -10.26 5.91
N ALA A 67 -3.35 -11.44 5.43
CA ALA A 67 -4.22 -12.60 5.24
C ALA A 67 -4.83 -13.10 6.56
N SER A 68 -4.06 -13.10 7.65
CA SER A 68 -4.58 -13.47 8.98
C SER A 68 -5.59 -12.45 9.50
N VAL A 69 -5.28 -11.15 9.39
CA VAL A 69 -6.13 -10.06 9.86
C VAL A 69 -7.43 -9.96 9.06
N CYS A 70 -7.38 -10.11 7.74
CA CYS A 70 -8.55 -10.05 6.87
C CYS A 70 -9.25 -11.41 6.71
N GLY A 71 -8.70 -12.45 7.32
CA GLY A 71 -9.22 -13.81 7.27
C GLY A 71 -10.25 -14.12 8.36
N PRO A 72 -10.74 -15.37 8.42
CA PRO A 72 -11.77 -15.80 9.36
C PRO A 72 -11.42 -15.66 10.85
N ILE A 73 -10.12 -15.60 11.18
CA ILE A 73 -9.62 -15.47 12.56
C ILE A 73 -9.44 -14.02 13.00
N GLY A 74 -9.47 -13.07 12.05
CA GLY A 74 -9.26 -11.66 12.32
C GLY A 74 -7.95 -11.33 13.04
N GLY A 75 -6.85 -11.99 12.70
CA GLY A 75 -5.52 -11.68 13.21
C GLY A 75 -5.25 -12.09 14.67
N ARG A 76 -6.15 -12.86 15.29
CA ARG A 76 -5.90 -13.40 16.64
C ARG A 76 -5.13 -14.73 16.55
N PRO A 77 -4.23 -15.03 17.51
CA PRO A 77 -3.66 -16.38 17.64
C PRO A 77 -4.78 -17.43 17.72
N LEU A 78 -4.55 -18.61 17.15
CA LEU A 78 -5.49 -19.73 17.17
C LEU A 78 -5.74 -20.19 18.61
N ASP A 79 -6.80 -19.68 19.24
CA ASP A 79 -7.31 -20.20 20.51
C ASP A 79 -8.43 -21.20 20.23
N ILE A 80 -8.11 -22.50 20.35
CA ILE A 80 -9.04 -23.62 20.12
C ILE A 80 -10.25 -23.56 21.09
N SER A 81 -10.08 -22.95 22.27
CA SER A 81 -11.14 -22.84 23.28
C SER A 81 -12.09 -21.65 23.05
N ALA A 82 -11.64 -20.63 22.30
CA ALA A 82 -12.42 -19.46 21.93
C ALA A 82 -13.03 -19.56 20.52
N TYR A 83 -13.03 -20.77 19.91
CA TYR A 83 -13.65 -21.08 18.62
C TYR A 83 -15.19 -21.03 18.67
N SER A 84 -15.73 -19.89 19.11
CA SER A 84 -17.11 -19.52 18.83
C SER A 84 -17.20 -19.07 17.37
N ARG A 85 -17.25 -20.08 16.49
CA ARG A 85 -17.81 -20.12 15.13
C ARG A 85 -17.58 -18.90 14.24
N GLY A 86 -16.62 -19.02 13.31
CA GLY A 86 -16.77 -18.57 11.91
C GLY A 86 -17.07 -17.10 11.63
N ALA A 87 -17.06 -16.22 12.63
CA ALA A 87 -17.36 -14.82 12.47
C ALA A 87 -16.08 -14.06 12.08
N VAL A 88 -16.07 -13.59 10.84
CA VAL A 88 -14.97 -12.83 10.23
C VAL A 88 -14.64 -11.55 11.02
N HIS A 89 -15.61 -11.01 11.76
CA HIS A 89 -15.48 -9.90 12.69
C HIS A 89 -15.94 -10.28 14.10
N HIS A 90 -15.47 -9.56 15.11
CA HIS A 90 -15.90 -9.76 16.50
C HIS A 90 -16.32 -8.43 17.14
N ALA A 91 -17.60 -8.32 17.51
CA ALA A 91 -18.22 -7.11 18.10
C ALA A 91 -17.55 -6.65 19.41
N GLY A 92 -16.82 -7.57 20.07
CA GLY A 92 -16.13 -7.27 21.32
C GLY A 92 -17.06 -7.32 22.52
N VAL A 93 -16.74 -6.57 23.56
CA VAL A 93 -17.55 -6.44 24.78
C VAL A 93 -17.80 -4.98 25.08
N ALA A 94 -18.89 -4.69 25.80
CA ALA A 94 -19.20 -3.34 26.24
C ALA A 94 -18.13 -2.86 27.24
N LYS A 95 -17.55 -1.68 26.96
CA LYS A 95 -16.61 -1.00 27.86
C LYS A 95 -17.30 0.18 28.54
N GLN A 96 -17.22 0.23 29.87
CA GLN A 96 -17.83 1.32 30.64
C GLN A 96 -17.26 2.67 30.17
N GLY A 97 -18.15 3.64 29.91
CA GLY A 97 -17.77 4.97 29.40
C GLY A 97 -17.44 5.02 27.91
N THR A 98 -17.61 3.92 27.15
CA THR A 98 -17.40 3.89 25.69
C THR A 98 -18.71 3.55 25.00
N ALA A 99 -19.18 4.43 24.11
CA ALA A 99 -20.37 4.17 23.32
C ALA A 99 -20.07 3.16 22.19
N PRO A 100 -21.02 2.28 21.82
CA PRO A 100 -20.89 1.46 20.63
C PRO A 100 -20.64 2.34 19.39
N SER A 101 -19.78 1.90 18.50
CA SER A 101 -19.40 2.64 17.29
C SER A 101 -19.51 1.77 16.05
N THR A 102 -19.79 2.38 14.90
CA THR A 102 -19.72 1.70 13.61
C THR A 102 -18.27 1.48 13.23
N ARG A 103 -17.91 0.23 12.97
CA ARG A 103 -16.61 -0.19 12.44
C ARG A 103 -16.81 -0.98 11.16
N PHE A 104 -15.74 -1.26 10.45
CA PHE A 104 -15.78 -2.03 9.20
C PHE A 104 -14.93 -3.30 9.34
N PHE A 105 -15.33 -4.37 8.67
CA PHE A 105 -14.56 -5.61 8.57
C PHE A 105 -14.53 -6.07 7.13
N TYR A 106 -13.45 -6.73 6.74
CA TYR A 106 -13.32 -7.35 5.42
C TYR A 106 -13.89 -8.75 5.47
N ASP A 107 -14.86 -9.02 4.59
CA ASP A 107 -15.38 -10.35 4.36
C ASP A 107 -14.64 -11.01 3.19
N PRO A 108 -13.81 -12.03 3.43
CA PRO A 108 -13.05 -12.71 2.37
C PRO A 108 -13.95 -13.49 1.41
N SER A 109 -15.19 -13.83 1.80
CA SER A 109 -16.11 -14.54 0.92
C SER A 109 -16.72 -13.64 -0.15
N SER A 110 -17.03 -12.39 0.21
CA SER A 110 -17.55 -11.38 -0.72
C SER A 110 -16.48 -10.45 -1.28
N GLY A 111 -15.27 -10.45 -0.71
CA GLY A 111 -14.17 -9.56 -1.06
C GLY A 111 -14.45 -8.09 -0.69
N LYS A 112 -15.34 -7.82 0.28
CA LYS A 112 -15.86 -6.48 0.57
C LYS A 112 -15.72 -6.08 2.03
N CYS A 113 -15.59 -4.77 2.25
CA CYS A 113 -15.60 -4.19 3.59
C CYS A 113 -17.01 -3.76 4.00
N SER A 114 -17.56 -4.43 5.01
CA SER A 114 -18.93 -4.22 5.50
C SER A 114 -18.94 -3.61 6.90
N PRO A 115 -19.92 -2.76 7.24
CA PRO A 115 -20.01 -2.17 8.57
C PRO A 115 -20.52 -3.20 9.61
N PHE A 116 -20.10 -3.04 10.86
CA PHE A 116 -20.64 -3.74 12.03
C PHE A 116 -20.60 -2.85 13.27
N THR A 117 -21.38 -3.19 14.30
CA THR A 117 -21.36 -2.48 15.58
C THR A 117 -20.27 -3.04 16.49
N TYR A 118 -19.30 -2.19 16.85
CA TYR A 118 -18.27 -2.50 17.83
C TYR A 118 -18.65 -1.97 19.21
N LEU A 119 -18.56 -2.82 20.23
CA LEU A 119 -19.04 -2.53 21.59
C LEU A 119 -18.04 -1.76 22.46
N GLY A 120 -16.81 -1.53 21.96
CA GLY A 120 -15.86 -0.61 22.59
C GLY A 120 -14.69 -1.25 23.34
N ALA A 121 -14.60 -2.59 23.40
CA ALA A 121 -13.40 -3.29 23.86
C ALA A 121 -13.27 -4.70 23.27
N ALA A 122 -12.04 -5.24 23.30
CA ALA A 122 -11.70 -6.55 22.75
C ALA A 122 -12.06 -6.64 21.25
N GLY A 123 -12.46 -7.81 20.77
CA GLY A 123 -12.68 -8.02 19.34
C GLY A 123 -11.57 -8.81 18.67
N ASN A 124 -11.57 -8.75 17.36
CA ASN A 124 -10.48 -9.20 16.51
C ASN A 124 -9.94 -7.99 15.72
N TYR A 125 -8.83 -8.16 15.02
CA TYR A 125 -8.15 -7.10 14.28
C TYR A 125 -8.74 -6.84 12.89
N ASN A 126 -9.70 -7.66 12.45
CA ASN A 126 -10.57 -7.38 11.30
C ASN A 126 -11.64 -6.33 11.68
N ASN A 127 -11.15 -5.19 12.16
CA ASN A 127 -11.93 -4.11 12.74
C ASN A 127 -11.25 -2.79 12.36
N PHE A 128 -11.89 -2.05 11.47
CA PHE A 128 -11.38 -0.83 10.87
C PHE A 128 -12.29 0.34 11.22
N LEU A 129 -11.69 1.52 11.41
CA LEU A 129 -12.43 2.73 11.75
C LEU A 129 -13.28 3.22 10.56
N SER A 130 -12.74 3.12 9.35
CA SER A 130 -13.43 3.51 8.12
C SER A 130 -13.46 2.38 7.10
N ARG A 131 -14.42 2.46 6.16
CA ARG A 131 -14.50 1.55 5.01
C ARG A 131 -13.23 1.62 4.17
N ILE A 132 -12.73 2.84 3.96
CA ILE A 132 -11.53 3.09 3.14
C ILE A 132 -10.30 2.44 3.78
N ASP A 133 -10.14 2.53 5.10
CA ASP A 133 -9.01 1.88 5.78
C ASP A 133 -9.09 0.35 5.68
N CYS A 134 -10.29 -0.22 5.77
CA CYS A 134 -10.52 -1.64 5.57
C CYS A 134 -10.13 -2.06 4.15
N GLU A 135 -10.62 -1.34 3.14
CA GLU A 135 -10.34 -1.64 1.74
C GLU A 135 -8.85 -1.48 1.45
N LEU A 136 -8.19 -0.40 1.86
CA LEU A 136 -6.75 -0.22 1.63
C LEU A 136 -5.88 -1.26 2.33
N TYR A 137 -6.32 -1.75 3.48
CA TYR A 137 -5.58 -2.77 4.21
C TYR A 137 -5.80 -4.16 3.61
N CYS A 138 -7.04 -4.55 3.34
CA CYS A 138 -7.42 -5.91 2.94
C CYS A 138 -7.49 -6.13 1.42
N ALA A 139 -7.78 -5.11 0.61
CA ALA A 139 -7.89 -5.23 -0.84
C ALA A 139 -6.54 -5.53 -1.52
N ARG A 140 -5.41 -5.34 -0.82
CA ARG A 140 -4.10 -5.86 -1.25
C ARG A 140 -4.06 -7.37 -1.42
N LEU A 141 -5.01 -8.11 -0.84
CA LEU A 141 -5.14 -9.55 -1.05
C LEU A 141 -5.79 -9.89 -2.39
N GLN A 142 -6.44 -8.93 -3.05
CA GLN A 142 -7.18 -9.14 -4.29
C GLN A 142 -6.30 -8.96 -5.54
N CYS A 143 -5.16 -8.30 -5.39
CA CYS A 143 -4.17 -8.10 -6.43
C CYS A 143 -2.81 -8.61 -5.95
N ASP A 144 -2.03 -9.24 -6.83
CA ASP A 144 -0.66 -9.64 -6.50
C ASP A 144 0.20 -8.44 -6.06
N ARG A 145 -0.08 -7.26 -6.65
CA ARG A 145 0.53 -5.97 -6.31
C ARG A 145 -0.45 -4.82 -6.52
N GLY A 146 -0.27 -3.79 -5.70
CA GLY A 146 -1.10 -2.58 -5.71
C GLY A 146 -2.51 -2.82 -5.19
N ASN A 147 -3.34 -1.78 -5.25
CA ASN A 147 -4.74 -1.87 -4.87
C ASN A 147 -5.62 -2.02 -6.11
N PRO A 148 -6.75 -2.74 -6.04
CA PRO A 148 -7.74 -2.78 -7.11
C PRO A 148 -8.19 -1.39 -7.54
N LEU A 149 -8.49 -1.23 -8.83
CA LEU A 149 -8.99 0.03 -9.39
C LEU A 149 -10.31 0.43 -8.70
N ARG A 150 -10.37 1.66 -8.18
CA ARG A 150 -11.59 2.25 -7.63
C ARG A 150 -12.07 3.40 -8.51
N ILE A 151 -13.36 3.40 -8.82
CA ILE A 151 -14.06 4.53 -9.45
C ILE A 151 -15.03 5.10 -8.41
N GLY A 152 -14.67 6.25 -7.84
CA GLY A 152 -15.35 6.76 -6.64
C GLY A 152 -15.13 5.81 -5.45
N ASP A 153 -16.22 5.34 -4.85
CA ASP A 153 -16.22 4.41 -3.72
C ASP A 153 -16.44 2.94 -4.09
N VAL A 154 -16.39 2.61 -5.38
CA VAL A 154 -16.65 1.26 -5.88
C VAL A 154 -15.40 0.67 -6.52
N THR A 155 -15.02 -0.53 -6.09
CA THR A 155 -14.01 -1.33 -6.77
C THR A 155 -14.53 -1.80 -8.13
N GLN A 156 -13.76 -1.58 -9.19
CA GLN A 156 -14.13 -1.96 -10.55
C GLN A 156 -14.12 -3.49 -10.69
N ALA A 157 -15.29 -4.04 -10.98
CA ALA A 157 -15.46 -5.46 -11.26
C ALA A 157 -15.07 -5.81 -12.70
N CYS A 158 -14.64 -7.05 -12.92
CA CYS A 158 -14.30 -7.58 -14.24
C CYS A 158 -14.59 -9.09 -14.34
N GLN A 159 -14.84 -9.54 -15.56
CA GLN A 159 -14.83 -10.96 -15.94
C GLN A 159 -13.65 -11.28 -16.86
N SER A 160 -13.24 -10.31 -17.66
CA SER A 160 -12.08 -10.44 -18.54
C SER A 160 -11.32 -9.11 -18.67
N ASN A 161 -10.18 -9.14 -19.36
CA ASN A 161 -9.35 -7.95 -19.58
C ASN A 161 -10.05 -6.84 -20.39
N SER A 162 -11.14 -7.13 -21.12
CA SER A 162 -11.90 -6.09 -21.82
C SER A 162 -12.65 -5.15 -20.88
N ASP A 163 -12.93 -5.59 -19.65
CA ASP A 163 -13.68 -4.82 -18.66
C ASP A 163 -12.78 -3.84 -17.88
N CYS A 164 -11.46 -4.01 -18.03
CA CYS A 164 -10.45 -3.19 -17.36
C CYS A 164 -9.83 -2.18 -18.34
N PRO A 165 -9.47 -0.97 -17.87
CA PRO A 165 -8.67 -0.06 -18.66
C PRO A 165 -7.32 -0.68 -18.99
N SER A 166 -6.64 -0.21 -20.04
CA SER A 166 -5.39 -0.79 -20.52
C SER A 166 -4.21 -0.71 -19.54
N SER A 167 -4.31 0.15 -18.52
CA SER A 167 -3.36 0.22 -17.39
C SER A 167 -3.59 -0.90 -16.35
N HIS A 168 -4.67 -1.66 -16.46
CA HIS A 168 -5.07 -2.70 -15.53
C HIS A 168 -5.26 -4.04 -16.25
N GLU A 169 -5.36 -5.10 -15.46
CA GLU A 169 -5.69 -6.45 -15.91
C GLU A 169 -6.71 -7.07 -14.96
N CYS A 170 -7.56 -7.94 -15.48
CA CYS A 170 -8.58 -8.61 -14.70
C CYS A 170 -7.98 -9.79 -13.93
N LYS A 171 -8.09 -9.77 -12.60
CA LYS A 171 -7.87 -10.96 -11.78
C LYS A 171 -9.18 -11.72 -11.67
N VAL A 172 -9.38 -12.69 -12.56
CA VAL A 172 -10.65 -13.43 -12.72
C VAL A 172 -11.11 -14.06 -11.41
N ASP A 173 -10.20 -14.64 -10.62
CA ASP A 173 -10.51 -15.28 -9.33
C ASP A 173 -11.13 -14.31 -8.31
N GLN A 174 -10.74 -13.03 -8.39
CA GLN A 174 -11.21 -11.98 -7.48
C GLN A 174 -12.23 -11.06 -8.15
N ALA A 175 -12.50 -11.25 -9.45
CA ALA A 175 -13.36 -10.43 -10.29
C ALA A 175 -13.08 -8.91 -10.19
N VAL A 176 -11.81 -8.50 -10.05
CA VAL A 176 -11.41 -7.08 -9.94
C VAL A 176 -10.28 -6.70 -10.91
N CYS A 177 -10.27 -5.43 -11.30
CA CYS A 177 -9.21 -4.86 -12.12
C CYS A 177 -7.99 -4.48 -11.26
N CYS A 178 -6.87 -5.17 -11.47
CA CYS A 178 -5.60 -4.92 -10.77
C CYS A 178 -4.62 -4.14 -11.64
N PRO A 179 -3.80 -3.25 -11.06
CA PRO A 179 -2.85 -2.46 -11.81
C PRO A 179 -1.75 -3.34 -12.40
N ARG A 180 -1.40 -3.10 -13.66
CA ARG A 180 -0.24 -3.75 -14.28
C ARG A 180 1.05 -3.24 -13.65
N MET A 181 2.12 -4.04 -13.74
CA MET A 181 3.48 -3.67 -13.31
C MET A 181 3.89 -2.26 -13.79
N GLN A 182 3.68 -1.98 -15.08
CA GLN A 182 4.00 -0.68 -15.67
C GLN A 182 3.27 0.49 -14.99
N THR A 183 1.99 0.28 -14.64
CA THR A 183 1.16 1.28 -13.99
C THR A 183 1.66 1.62 -12.60
N ILE A 184 2.17 0.62 -11.85
CA ILE A 184 2.76 0.81 -10.53
C ILE A 184 4.14 1.48 -10.66
N CYS A 185 5.07 0.88 -11.41
CA CYS A 185 6.46 1.32 -11.45
C CYS A 185 6.64 2.72 -12.08
N THR A 186 5.64 3.27 -12.75
CA THR A 186 5.68 4.64 -13.30
C THR A 186 4.87 5.66 -12.50
N GLN A 187 4.38 5.29 -11.32
CA GLN A 187 3.81 6.28 -10.41
C GLN A 187 4.94 7.13 -9.81
N PRO A 188 4.69 8.44 -9.57
CA PRO A 188 5.70 9.30 -8.96
C PRO A 188 5.99 8.89 -7.51
N LEU A 189 7.12 9.31 -6.96
CA LEU A 189 7.38 9.22 -5.53
C LEU A 189 6.24 9.89 -4.74
N ARG A 190 5.67 9.18 -3.76
CA ARG A 190 4.66 9.69 -2.83
C ARG A 190 5.08 9.43 -1.38
N VAL A 191 5.66 10.46 -0.76
CA VAL A 191 6.10 10.46 0.65
C VAL A 191 4.91 10.38 1.61
N GLY A 192 3.81 11.08 1.30
CA GLY A 192 2.67 11.25 2.21
C GLY A 192 2.85 12.45 3.15
N ASN A 193 1.90 12.68 4.06
CA ASN A 193 1.87 13.82 4.98
C ASN A 193 1.42 13.43 6.41
N CYS A 194 1.73 12.21 6.83
CA CYS A 194 1.48 11.73 8.19
C CYS A 194 2.75 11.82 9.07
N ASP A 195 2.64 11.39 10.33
CA ASP A 195 3.69 11.61 11.34
C ASP A 195 4.64 10.41 11.55
N ARG A 196 4.52 9.34 10.76
CA ARG A 196 5.46 8.22 10.85
C ARG A 196 6.67 8.48 9.96
N SER A 197 7.79 7.82 10.22
CA SER A 197 8.90 7.72 9.27
C SER A 197 9.24 6.24 9.13
N VAL A 198 9.00 5.70 7.94
CA VAL A 198 9.37 4.31 7.65
C VAL A 198 10.12 4.28 6.34
N ARG A 199 11.35 3.77 6.38
CA ARG A 199 12.15 3.54 5.18
C ARG A 199 11.42 2.57 4.24
N ARG A 200 11.21 3.01 3.01
CA ARG A 200 10.62 2.26 1.91
C ARG A 200 11.46 2.45 0.66
N TYR A 201 11.13 1.73 -0.39
CA TYR A 201 11.77 1.81 -1.69
C TYR A 201 10.75 2.16 -2.76
N TRP A 202 11.13 2.96 -3.73
CA TRP A 202 10.31 3.27 -4.90
C TRP A 202 11.16 3.14 -6.15
N TYR A 203 10.54 2.80 -7.28
CA TYR A 203 11.23 2.74 -8.55
C TYR A 203 11.15 4.08 -9.27
N SER A 204 12.30 4.68 -9.54
CA SER A 204 12.44 5.88 -10.34
C SER A 204 12.60 5.50 -11.80
N ALA A 205 11.55 5.67 -12.61
CA ALA A 205 11.59 5.32 -14.04
C ALA A 205 12.61 6.15 -14.85
N SER A 206 12.96 7.36 -14.39
CA SER A 206 13.91 8.26 -15.04
C SER A 206 15.39 7.91 -14.78
N THR A 207 15.68 7.36 -13.60
CA THR A 207 17.01 6.83 -13.27
C THR A 207 17.12 5.34 -13.57
N ARG A 208 15.97 4.64 -13.69
CA ARG A 208 15.83 3.19 -13.84
C ARG A 208 16.32 2.42 -12.61
N GLU A 209 16.20 3.05 -11.45
CA GLU A 209 16.73 2.52 -10.19
C GLU A 209 15.67 2.52 -9.09
N CYS A 210 15.78 1.54 -8.20
CA CYS A 210 15.04 1.53 -6.95
C CYS A 210 15.79 2.33 -5.89
N GLN A 211 15.14 3.36 -5.36
CA GLN A 211 15.73 4.29 -4.41
C GLN A 211 14.96 4.24 -3.10
N SER A 212 15.65 4.40 -1.96
CA SER A 212 14.97 4.47 -0.68
C SER A 212 14.39 5.87 -0.42
N PHE A 213 13.26 5.92 0.27
CA PHE A 213 12.64 7.16 0.75
C PHE A 213 11.98 6.92 2.12
N GLU A 214 11.75 8.00 2.86
CA GLU A 214 11.00 7.97 4.12
C GLU A 214 9.51 8.12 3.83
N PHE A 215 8.75 7.04 4.00
CA PHE A 215 7.30 7.06 3.84
C PHE A 215 6.62 7.47 5.15
N THR A 216 5.67 8.41 5.07
CA THR A 216 5.04 8.96 6.27
C THR A 216 3.97 8.05 6.90
N GLY A 217 3.67 6.93 6.27
CA GLY A 217 2.68 5.95 6.76
C GLY A 217 1.27 6.09 6.18
N CYS A 218 0.98 7.13 5.38
CA CYS A 218 -0.33 7.33 4.75
C CYS A 218 -0.20 8.06 3.40
N GLN A 219 -1.28 8.10 2.61
CA GLN A 219 -1.35 8.86 1.34
C GLN A 219 -0.21 8.54 0.35
N GLY A 220 0.35 7.33 0.43
CA GLY A 220 1.29 6.81 -0.54
C GLY A 220 0.57 6.32 -1.80
N ASN A 221 1.35 5.78 -2.73
CA ASN A 221 0.84 5.02 -3.86
C ASN A 221 1.46 3.61 -3.85
N ASP A 222 1.19 2.83 -4.90
CA ASP A 222 1.61 1.44 -4.99
C ASP A 222 3.10 1.29 -5.36
N ASN A 223 3.74 2.35 -5.86
CA ASN A 223 5.20 2.42 -6.05
C ASN A 223 5.92 2.63 -4.70
N ASN A 224 5.68 1.71 -3.77
CA ASN A 224 6.15 1.75 -2.39
C ASN A 224 6.39 0.31 -1.92
N PHE A 225 7.65 -0.09 -1.95
CA PHE A 225 8.12 -1.44 -1.64
C PHE A 225 8.78 -1.47 -0.26
N GLU A 226 8.63 -2.59 0.44
CA GLU A 226 9.24 -2.78 1.75
C GLU A 226 10.75 -3.01 1.65
N THR A 227 11.22 -3.69 0.59
CA THR A 227 12.63 -4.02 0.41
C THR A 227 13.16 -3.59 -0.96
N LEU A 228 14.47 -3.37 -1.03
CA LEU A 228 15.16 -3.03 -2.28
C LEU A 228 15.02 -4.15 -3.32
N VAL A 229 15.24 -5.40 -2.89
CA VAL A 229 15.17 -6.58 -3.76
C VAL A 229 13.77 -6.71 -4.35
N ASP A 230 12.74 -6.53 -3.53
CA ASP A 230 11.36 -6.59 -3.99
C ASP A 230 11.06 -5.54 -5.08
N CYS A 231 11.47 -4.30 -4.85
CA CYS A 231 11.36 -3.23 -5.86
C CYS A 231 12.10 -3.59 -7.16
N GLN A 232 13.35 -4.05 -7.05
CA GLN A 232 14.19 -4.36 -8.21
C GLN A 232 13.62 -5.52 -9.02
N THR A 233 13.18 -6.58 -8.36
CA THR A 233 12.58 -7.75 -9.01
C THR A 233 11.27 -7.38 -9.68
N PHE A 234 10.41 -6.63 -9.00
CA PHE A 234 9.10 -6.26 -9.53
C PHE A 234 9.20 -5.27 -10.70
N CYS A 235 10.03 -4.22 -10.59
CA CYS A 235 10.11 -3.16 -11.61
C CYS A 235 11.21 -3.37 -12.66
N ARG A 236 11.90 -4.52 -12.67
CA ARG A 236 13.05 -4.81 -13.56
C ARG A 236 12.80 -4.49 -15.03
N ASN A 237 11.58 -4.77 -15.50
CA ASN A 237 11.18 -4.65 -16.90
C ASN A 237 10.22 -3.47 -17.15
N ALA A 238 10.13 -2.52 -16.22
CA ALA A 238 9.32 -1.32 -16.40
C ALA A 238 9.92 -0.44 -17.52
N ALA A 239 9.08 0.07 -18.41
CA ALA A 239 9.52 0.94 -19.48
C ALA A 239 10.14 2.23 -18.89
N PRO A 240 11.32 2.63 -19.36
CA PRO A 240 12.05 3.76 -18.80
C PRO A 240 11.39 5.09 -19.16
N GLU A 241 11.51 6.06 -18.26
CA GLU A 241 11.11 7.44 -18.52
C GLU A 241 12.23 8.21 -19.22
N PRO A 242 11.98 8.82 -20.39
CA PRO A 242 12.86 9.82 -20.98
C PRO A 242 13.06 11.00 -20.02
N ARG A 243 14.30 11.46 -19.83
CA ARG A 243 14.59 12.58 -18.91
C ARG A 243 14.22 13.91 -19.54
N CYS A 244 13.01 14.38 -19.24
CA CYS A 244 12.52 15.68 -19.66
C CYS A 244 12.94 16.79 -18.67
N LEU A 245 13.29 17.97 -19.19
CA LEU A 245 13.70 19.11 -18.35
C LEU A 245 12.50 19.86 -17.75
N GLN A 246 11.34 19.78 -18.40
CA GLN A 246 10.16 20.62 -18.13
C GLN A 246 9.06 19.90 -17.33
N GLY A 247 9.25 18.62 -16.99
CA GLY A 247 8.24 17.83 -16.29
C GLY A 247 8.34 16.33 -16.58
N GLN A 248 7.25 15.60 -16.37
CA GLN A 248 7.19 14.16 -16.65
C GLN A 248 6.98 13.90 -18.14
N ALA A 249 7.58 12.83 -18.65
CA ALA A 249 7.36 12.41 -20.03
C ALA A 249 5.91 11.91 -20.24
N TYR A 250 5.41 12.06 -21.47
CA TYR A 250 4.06 11.61 -21.80
C TYR A 250 3.92 10.09 -21.67
N LYS A 251 2.82 9.66 -21.05
CA LYS A 251 2.42 8.26 -20.96
C LYS A 251 1.16 8.00 -21.77
N ASP A 252 1.13 6.85 -22.45
CA ASP A 252 -0.08 6.36 -23.11
C ASP A 252 -1.10 5.78 -22.10
N SER A 253 -2.24 5.28 -22.60
CA SER A 253 -3.28 4.67 -21.79
C SER A 253 -2.84 3.37 -21.08
N THR A 254 -1.70 2.79 -21.47
CA THR A 254 -1.09 1.61 -20.83
C THR A 254 -0.07 1.99 -19.75
N SER A 255 0.08 3.29 -19.46
CA SER A 255 1.10 3.86 -18.56
C SER A 255 2.54 3.67 -19.06
N LYS A 256 2.74 3.41 -20.36
CA LYS A 256 4.07 3.37 -20.98
C LYS A 256 4.46 4.75 -21.48
N PHE A 257 5.73 5.11 -21.29
CA PHE A 257 6.28 6.34 -21.85
C PHE A 257 6.37 6.24 -23.36
N VAL A 258 5.84 7.25 -24.05
CA VAL A 258 5.80 7.25 -25.51
C VAL A 258 7.16 7.68 -26.07
N SER A 259 7.78 6.77 -26.82
CA SER A 259 8.95 7.05 -27.63
C SER A 259 8.56 7.80 -28.91
N CYS A 260 9.38 8.74 -29.33
CA CYS A 260 9.22 9.48 -30.58
C CYS A 260 10.43 9.28 -31.50
N SER A 261 10.37 9.80 -32.74
CA SER A 261 11.52 9.80 -33.64
C SER A 261 11.78 11.18 -34.24
N ALA A 262 13.05 11.49 -34.54
CA ALA A 262 13.44 12.75 -35.17
C ALA A 262 12.91 12.91 -36.61
N ASN A 263 12.54 11.80 -37.26
CA ASN A 263 11.95 11.80 -38.60
C ASN A 263 10.43 11.92 -38.50
N ARG A 264 9.85 12.94 -39.16
CA ARG A 264 8.42 13.31 -39.13
C ARG A 264 7.45 12.18 -39.56
N ALA A 265 7.94 11.03 -40.00
CA ALA A 265 7.14 9.92 -40.53
C ALA A 265 6.74 8.87 -39.47
N ALA A 266 7.27 8.92 -38.24
CA ALA A 266 6.87 7.99 -37.18
C ALA A 266 6.85 8.67 -35.80
N SER A 267 5.70 8.60 -35.12
CA SER A 267 5.41 9.06 -33.74
C SER A 267 5.54 10.57 -33.49
N SER A 268 4.57 11.34 -33.98
CA SER A 268 4.36 12.71 -33.50
C SER A 268 3.88 12.68 -32.05
N CYS A 269 4.54 13.44 -31.19
CA CYS A 269 4.08 13.61 -29.82
C CYS A 269 2.70 14.29 -29.77
N PRO A 270 1.88 14.00 -28.74
CA PRO A 270 0.60 14.68 -28.55
C PRO A 270 0.75 16.19 -28.39
N ALA A 271 -0.36 16.92 -28.46
CA ALA A 271 -0.38 18.36 -28.22
C ALA A 271 0.28 18.72 -26.87
N ASN A 272 1.08 19.80 -26.86
CA ASN A 272 1.91 20.26 -25.74
C ASN A 272 3.09 19.35 -25.36
N TYR A 273 3.42 18.37 -26.20
CA TYR A 273 4.63 17.57 -26.07
C TYR A 273 5.47 17.66 -27.35
N GLU A 274 6.78 17.76 -27.19
CA GLU A 274 7.76 17.74 -28.27
C GLU A 274 8.66 16.51 -28.15
N CYS A 275 9.16 16.06 -29.30
CA CYS A 275 10.10 14.96 -29.32
C CYS A 275 11.46 15.44 -28.84
N TYR A 276 11.89 14.94 -27.69
CA TYR A 276 13.16 15.32 -27.06
C TYR A 276 14.05 14.08 -26.91
N HIS A 277 15.35 14.28 -27.10
CA HIS A 277 16.37 13.26 -26.88
C HIS A 277 17.17 13.59 -25.64
N ASP A 278 17.16 12.70 -24.65
CA ASP A 278 17.82 12.92 -23.36
C ASP A 278 19.31 12.50 -23.33
N GLY A 279 19.85 12.09 -24.48
CA GLY A 279 21.19 11.51 -24.61
C GLY A 279 21.22 9.99 -24.61
N SER A 280 20.13 9.32 -24.22
CA SER A 280 19.98 7.86 -24.28
C SER A 280 18.79 7.41 -25.12
N MET A 281 17.65 8.12 -25.07
CA MET A 281 16.43 7.73 -25.76
C MET A 281 15.61 8.95 -26.20
N PHE A 282 14.78 8.76 -27.21
CA PHE A 282 13.79 9.73 -27.65
C PHE A 282 12.47 9.52 -26.90
N GLY A 283 11.86 10.63 -26.48
CA GLY A 283 10.60 10.61 -25.76
C GLY A 283 9.79 11.88 -25.96
N CYS A 284 8.49 11.76 -25.74
CA CYS A 284 7.60 12.92 -25.75
C CYS A 284 7.69 13.67 -24.42
N CYS A 285 8.35 14.83 -24.45
CA CYS A 285 8.55 15.70 -23.30
C CYS A 285 7.66 16.95 -23.37
N PRO A 286 7.22 17.51 -22.23
CA PRO A 286 6.40 18.72 -22.24
C PRO A 286 7.11 19.86 -22.97
N THR A 287 6.41 20.51 -23.90
CA THR A 287 6.92 21.75 -24.54
C THR A 287 7.09 22.83 -23.47
N LYS A 288 8.13 23.67 -23.59
CA LYS A 288 8.28 24.85 -22.71
C LYS A 288 6.98 25.68 -22.72
N GLY A 289 6.25 25.67 -21.60
CA GLY A 289 5.10 26.54 -21.42
C GLY A 289 5.54 28.01 -21.27
N PRO A 290 4.65 29.00 -21.49
CA PRO A 290 5.01 30.42 -21.50
C PRO A 290 5.46 31.04 -20.15
N PHE A 291 5.75 30.26 -19.11
CA PHE A 291 5.86 30.77 -17.73
C PHE A 291 7.28 31.12 -17.25
N ASP A 292 8.33 30.95 -18.07
CA ASP A 292 9.71 31.31 -17.69
C ASP A 292 10.21 32.65 -18.27
N SER A 293 9.32 33.66 -18.35
CA SER A 293 9.71 35.03 -18.76
C SER A 293 9.58 36.09 -17.65
N LEU A 294 9.23 35.70 -16.41
CA LEU A 294 9.05 36.65 -15.29
C LEU A 294 10.15 36.63 -14.22
N SER A 295 11.29 35.98 -14.45
CA SER A 295 12.44 36.02 -13.52
C SER A 295 13.66 36.81 -14.05
N SER A 296 13.47 37.76 -14.97
CA SER A 296 14.57 38.63 -15.44
C SER A 296 14.25 40.13 -15.45
N ARG A 297 13.29 40.58 -14.64
CA ARG A 297 13.14 42.02 -14.32
C ARG A 297 13.18 42.26 -12.81
N ARG A 298 14.32 41.97 -12.20
CA ARG A 298 14.79 42.70 -11.02
C ARG A 298 16.18 43.22 -11.31
N ASN A 299 16.21 44.52 -11.55
CA ASN A 299 17.29 45.49 -11.33
C ASN A 299 17.23 46.52 -12.45
N VAL A 300 16.78 47.74 -12.12
CA VAL A 300 17.39 49.02 -12.53
C VAL A 300 16.67 50.13 -11.70
N PHE A 301 17.47 50.77 -10.83
CA PHE A 301 17.29 51.96 -9.97
C PHE A 301 16.20 51.97 -8.88
#